data_AF-A0A840Q9L4-F1
#
_entry.id   AF-A0A840Q9L4-F1
#
_cell.length_a   1.000
_cell.length_b   1.000
_cell.length_c   1.000
_cell.angle_alpha   90.00
_cell.angle_beta   90.00
_cell.angle_gamma   90.00
#
_symmetry.space_group_name_H-M   'P 1'
#
loop_
_entity.id
_entity.type
_entity.pdbx_description
1 polymer ?
#
loop_
_entity_poly.entity_id
_entity_poly.type
_entity_poly.pdbx_seq_one_letter_code
_entity_poly.pdbx_strand_id
1 'polypeptide(L)'
;MIKKVATAAAMLSMTAAGGLALASPAWAVPAEQQACALYANAVTQAGNGLIARGGRVGCDVPAEVTVQLKKNISFWVDSTLAAETLSGVTVHLSPRGFCEDRTRYYTYTISNTGNTREGPLNFFC
;
A
#
# COMPACT_ATOMS: atom_id res chain seq x y z
N MET A 1 -11.68 -59.05 18.17
CA MET A 1 -12.57 -59.51 19.26
C MET A 1 -13.35 -58.31 19.78
N ILE A 2 -14.66 -58.31 19.56
CA ILE A 2 -15.59 -57.22 19.88
C ILE A 2 -16.23 -57.52 21.24
N LYS A 3 -16.22 -56.56 22.16
CA LYS A 3 -17.11 -56.58 23.34
C LYS A 3 -17.76 -55.20 23.51
N LYS A 4 -19.07 -55.17 23.30
CA LYS A 4 -19.99 -54.08 23.63
C LYS A 4 -20.38 -54.22 25.10
N VAL A 5 -20.42 -53.14 25.87
CA VAL A 5 -21.33 -53.02 27.03
C VAL A 5 -21.79 -51.56 27.11
N ALA A 6 -23.11 -51.39 27.00
CA ALA A 6 -23.83 -50.15 27.23
C ALA A 6 -24.14 -50.01 28.72
N THR A 7 -24.11 -48.79 29.25
CA THR A 7 -24.79 -48.48 30.51
C THR A 7 -25.25 -47.03 30.48
N ALA A 8 -26.56 -46.86 30.29
CA ALA A 8 -27.26 -45.60 30.44
C ALA A 8 -27.51 -45.35 31.93
N ALA A 9 -27.20 -44.14 32.41
CA ALA A 9 -27.67 -43.65 33.69
C ALA A 9 -28.13 -42.21 33.50
N ALA A 10 -29.45 -42.04 33.50
CA ALA A 10 -30.11 -40.75 33.55
C ALA A 10 -29.97 -40.15 34.95
N MET A 11 -29.58 -38.88 35.04
CA MET A 11 -29.82 -38.06 36.23
C MET A 11 -30.42 -36.72 35.81
N LEU A 12 -31.53 -36.40 36.46
CA LEU A 12 -32.39 -35.26 36.22
C LEU A 12 -31.84 -33.95 36.81
N SER A 13 -32.11 -32.88 36.07
CA SER A 13 -32.54 -31.53 36.48
C SER A 13 -31.73 -30.74 37.53
N MET A 14 -31.25 -29.57 37.12
CA MET A 14 -31.49 -28.32 37.83
C MET A 14 -31.44 -27.14 36.84
N THR A 15 -32.60 -26.55 36.58
CA THR A 15 -32.77 -25.24 35.97
C THR A 15 -32.40 -24.17 37.00
N ALA A 16 -31.41 -23.33 36.69
CA ALA A 16 -31.25 -22.03 37.32
C ALA A 16 -30.98 -20.99 36.23
N ALA A 17 -31.97 -20.11 36.07
CA ALA A 17 -31.98 -18.99 35.16
C ALA A 17 -30.98 -17.91 35.58
N GLY A 18 -30.57 -17.08 34.62
CA GLY A 18 -30.04 -15.75 34.91
C GLY A 18 -28.59 -15.58 34.52
N GLY A 19 -28.37 -15.10 33.30
CA GLY A 19 -27.06 -14.71 32.82
C GLY A 19 -27.01 -14.66 31.31
N LEU A 20 -27.90 -13.90 30.67
CA LEU A 20 -27.63 -13.41 29.32
C LEU A 20 -26.48 -12.41 29.42
N ALA A 21 -25.26 -12.93 29.54
CA ALA A 21 -24.10 -12.19 29.09
C ALA A 21 -24.21 -12.17 27.57
N LEU A 22 -24.98 -11.20 27.06
CA LEU A 22 -24.86 -10.75 25.70
C LEU A 22 -23.42 -10.26 25.57
N ALA A 23 -22.51 -11.19 25.21
CA ALA A 23 -21.25 -10.83 24.61
C ALA A 23 -21.64 -10.13 23.31
N SER A 24 -21.83 -8.81 23.39
CA SER A 24 -21.97 -7.95 22.23
C SER A 24 -20.80 -8.30 21.32
N PRO A 25 -21.02 -8.86 20.11
CA PRO A 25 -19.95 -8.83 19.15
C PRO A 25 -19.74 -7.34 18.88
N ALA A 26 -18.56 -6.84 19.27
CA ALA A 26 -18.16 -5.48 18.99
C ALA A 26 -17.91 -5.38 17.48
N TRP A 27 -18.99 -5.23 16.70
CA TRP A 27 -18.91 -4.74 15.32
C TRP A 27 -18.66 -3.23 15.35
N ALA A 28 -17.60 -2.82 16.07
CA ALA A 28 -16.95 -1.57 15.79
C ALA A 28 -16.01 -1.87 14.62
N VAL A 29 -16.57 -1.84 13.41
CA VAL A 29 -15.75 -1.63 12.22
C VAL A 29 -15.03 -0.31 12.49
N PRO A 30 -13.69 -0.28 12.61
CA PRO A 30 -12.98 0.98 12.73
C PRO A 30 -13.44 1.84 11.57
N ALA A 31 -13.81 3.10 11.83
CA ALA A 31 -13.94 4.09 10.77
C ALA A 31 -12.72 3.92 9.87
N GLU A 32 -12.93 3.65 8.58
CA GLU A 32 -11.86 3.41 7.61
C GLU A 32 -10.85 4.56 7.77
N GLN A 33 -9.79 4.31 8.53
CA GLN A 33 -8.69 5.20 8.67
C GLN A 33 -8.14 5.25 7.26
N GLN A 34 -8.40 6.35 6.56
CA GLN A 34 -7.96 6.52 5.18
C GLN A 34 -6.47 6.30 5.21
N ALA A 35 -6.03 5.14 4.70
CA ALA A 35 -4.69 4.68 4.97
C ALA A 35 -3.75 5.63 4.23
N CYS A 36 -2.93 6.36 4.97
CA CYS A 36 -1.91 7.23 4.41
C CYS A 36 -1.05 6.43 3.44
N ALA A 37 -1.21 6.69 2.14
CA ALA A 37 -0.65 5.86 1.10
C ALA A 37 0.25 6.69 0.20
N LEU A 38 1.44 6.14 -0.09
CA LEU A 38 2.24 6.59 -1.21
C LEU A 38 1.75 5.91 -2.48
N TYR A 39 1.71 6.68 -3.57
CA TYR A 39 1.42 6.15 -4.88
C TYR A 39 2.53 6.56 -5.87
N ALA A 40 2.73 5.70 -6.86
CA ALA A 40 3.64 5.90 -7.97
C ALA A 40 2.97 5.33 -9.21
N ASN A 41 2.59 6.20 -10.14
CA ASN A 41 1.89 5.82 -11.35
C ASN A 41 2.87 5.40 -12.45
N ALA A 42 2.33 4.73 -13.47
CA ALA A 42 3.01 4.50 -14.73
C ALA A 42 3.59 5.81 -15.28
N VAL A 43 4.86 5.76 -15.70
CA VAL A 43 5.47 6.85 -16.47
C VAL A 43 4.71 6.97 -17.79
N THR A 44 4.53 8.20 -18.27
CA THR A 44 3.91 8.50 -19.57
C THR A 44 4.89 9.24 -20.46
N GLN A 45 4.91 8.94 -21.76
CA GLN A 45 5.74 9.63 -22.74
C GLN A 45 4.95 10.70 -23.50
N ALA A 46 5.55 11.89 -23.67
CA ALA A 46 5.03 12.98 -24.48
C ALA A 46 6.15 13.51 -25.39
N GLY A 47 6.14 13.11 -26.66
CA GLY A 47 7.26 13.37 -27.57
C GLY A 47 8.55 12.71 -27.07
N ASN A 48 9.63 13.48 -26.93
CA ASN A 48 10.88 13.00 -26.31
C ASN A 48 10.92 13.18 -24.78
N GLY A 49 9.83 13.65 -24.17
CA GLY A 49 9.71 13.85 -22.74
C GLY A 49 9.09 12.64 -22.04
N LEU A 50 9.56 12.37 -20.83
CA LEU A 50 9.00 11.39 -19.89
C LEU A 50 8.42 12.14 -18.69
N ILE A 51 7.22 11.75 -18.29
CA ILE A 51 6.50 12.33 -17.16
C ILE A 51 6.22 11.22 -16.16
N ALA A 52 6.85 11.30 -14.99
CA ALA A 52 6.51 10.47 -13.84
C ALA A 52 5.43 11.17 -13.01
N ARG A 53 4.57 10.41 -12.33
CA ARG A 53 3.55 10.96 -11.43
C ARG A 53 3.49 10.13 -10.16
N GLY A 54 3.67 10.78 -9.02
CA GLY A 54 3.68 10.13 -7.73
C GLY A 54 3.27 11.09 -6.64
N GLY A 55 3.22 10.58 -5.41
CA GLY A 55 2.85 11.42 -4.29
C GLY A 55 2.32 10.63 -3.11
N ARG A 56 1.60 11.34 -2.24
CA ARG A 56 0.91 10.79 -1.08
C ARG A 56 -0.51 11.31 -0.99
N VAL A 57 -1.42 10.48 -0.48
CA VAL A 57 -2.83 10.82 -0.25
C VAL A 57 -3.35 10.14 1.01
N GLY A 58 -4.40 10.71 1.60
CA GLY A 58 -5.07 10.11 2.77
C GLY A 58 -4.26 10.20 4.06
N CYS A 59 -3.47 11.26 4.24
CA CYS A 59 -2.63 11.39 5.43
C CYS A 59 -3.03 12.61 6.26
N ASP A 60 -3.03 12.47 7.59
CA ASP A 60 -3.35 13.56 8.51
C ASP A 60 -2.12 14.37 8.92
N VAL A 61 -0.92 13.77 8.81
CA VAL A 61 0.34 14.39 9.24
C VAL A 61 1.19 14.76 8.03
N PRO A 62 1.67 16.02 7.94
CA PRO A 62 2.54 16.44 6.85
C PRO A 62 3.86 15.71 6.92
N ALA A 63 4.40 15.36 5.77
CA ALA A 63 5.72 14.77 5.63
C ALA A 63 6.23 15.03 4.21
N GLU A 64 7.55 14.99 4.07
CA GLU A 64 8.23 15.31 2.83
C GLU A 64 8.21 14.12 1.88
N VAL A 65 7.74 14.35 0.66
CA VAL A 65 7.69 13.35 -0.40
C VAL A 65 8.60 13.78 -1.53
N THR A 66 9.47 12.88 -1.95
CA THR A 66 10.29 13.01 -3.15
C THR A 66 9.79 12.02 -4.20
N VAL A 67 9.41 12.50 -5.38
CA VAL A 67 9.08 11.66 -6.53
C VAL A 67 10.23 11.75 -7.52
N GLN A 68 10.68 10.60 -7.99
CA GLN A 68 11.78 10.47 -8.92
C GLN A 68 11.32 9.75 -10.19
N LEU A 69 11.77 10.23 -11.35
CA LEU A 69 11.75 9.49 -12.60
C LEU A 69 13.06 8.72 -12.71
N LYS A 70 12.98 7.39 -12.72
CA LYS A 70 14.16 6.52 -12.75
C LYS A 70 14.21 5.71 -14.03
N LYS A 71 15.43 5.53 -14.54
CA LYS A 71 15.79 4.68 -15.65
C LYS A 71 16.30 3.35 -15.09
N ASN A 72 15.68 2.26 -15.50
CA ASN A 72 16.11 0.93 -15.11
C ASN A 72 17.33 0.53 -15.94
N ILE A 73 18.45 0.27 -15.27
CA ILE A 73 19.69 -0.16 -15.92
C ILE A 73 19.96 -1.60 -15.50
N SER A 74 19.86 -2.52 -16.46
CA SER A 74 20.08 -3.93 -16.17
C SER A 74 21.50 -4.15 -15.65
N PHE A 75 21.63 -4.83 -14.51
CA PHE A 75 22.89 -5.14 -13.84
C PHE A 75 23.69 -3.93 -13.30
N TRP A 76 23.07 -2.74 -13.21
CA TRP A 76 23.68 -1.55 -12.63
C TRP A 76 22.69 -0.81 -11.73
N VAL A 77 23.17 0.21 -11.01
CA VAL A 77 22.30 1.09 -10.23
C VAL A 77 21.44 1.91 -11.18
N ASP A 78 20.15 1.97 -10.89
CA ASP A 78 19.20 2.77 -11.66
C ASP A 78 19.55 4.25 -11.62
N SER A 79 19.48 4.91 -12.78
CA SER A 79 19.78 6.35 -12.89
C SER A 79 18.54 7.18 -12.61
N THR A 80 18.67 8.27 -11.86
CA THR A 80 17.59 9.24 -11.63
C THR A 80 17.70 10.35 -12.66
N LEU A 81 16.67 10.48 -13.51
CA LEU A 81 16.64 11.49 -14.57
C LEU A 81 16.07 12.83 -14.10
N ALA A 82 15.07 12.77 -13.23
CA ALA A 82 14.42 13.95 -12.67
C ALA A 82 13.87 13.62 -11.28
N ALA A 83 13.85 14.60 -10.39
CA ALA A 83 13.28 14.46 -9.06
C ALA A 83 12.61 15.78 -8.65
N GLU A 84 11.49 15.67 -7.95
CA GLU A 84 10.79 16.78 -7.31
C GLU A 84 10.50 16.40 -5.86
N THR A 85 10.60 17.38 -4.96
CA THR A 85 10.36 17.18 -3.53
C THR A 85 9.38 18.24 -3.02
N LEU A 86 8.39 17.81 -2.24
CA LEU A 86 7.43 18.69 -1.60
C LEU A 86 6.93 18.09 -0.28
N SER A 87 6.71 18.94 0.71
CA SER A 87 6.14 18.56 2.00
C SER A 87 4.66 18.92 2.07
N GLY A 88 3.86 18.02 2.63
CA GLY A 88 2.43 18.22 2.80
C GLY A 88 1.71 16.99 3.32
N VAL A 89 0.43 17.16 3.65
CA VAL A 89 -0.49 16.06 4.00
C VAL A 89 -0.89 15.25 2.77
N THR A 90 -1.14 15.97 1.67
CA THR A 90 -1.41 15.43 0.33
C THR A 90 -0.43 16.10 -0.62
N VAL A 91 0.31 15.28 -1.36
CA VAL A 91 1.34 15.75 -2.28
C VAL A 91 1.14 15.07 -3.62
N HIS A 92 1.15 15.85 -4.69
CA HIS A 92 1.13 15.36 -6.06
C HIS A 92 2.29 16.01 -6.79
N LEU A 93 3.25 15.20 -7.25
CA LEU A 93 4.43 15.67 -7.96
C LEU A 93 4.51 15.03 -9.33
N SER A 94 5.13 15.73 -10.26
CA SER A 94 5.17 15.32 -11.66
C SER A 94 6.51 15.67 -12.31
N PRO A 95 7.61 15.08 -11.82
CA PRO A 95 8.93 15.35 -12.37
C PRO A 95 8.96 14.95 -13.85
N ARG A 96 9.58 15.82 -14.64
CA ARG A 96 9.72 15.66 -16.09
C ARG A 96 11.18 15.47 -16.42
N GLY A 97 11.47 14.45 -17.22
CA GLY A 97 12.78 14.20 -17.78
C GLY A 97 12.72 14.04 -19.28
N PHE A 98 13.87 13.90 -19.90
CA PHE A 98 13.98 13.50 -21.30
C PHE A 98 14.26 12.02 -21.39
N CYS A 99 13.87 11.43 -22.51
CA CYS A 99 14.30 10.09 -22.82
C CYS A 99 15.73 10.08 -23.35
N GLU A 100 16.57 9.22 -22.78
CA GLU A 100 17.97 9.09 -23.19
C GLU A 100 18.17 7.92 -24.18
N ASP A 101 17.54 6.78 -23.88
CA ASP A 101 17.69 5.53 -24.60
C ASP A 101 16.42 4.66 -24.53
N ARG A 102 16.37 3.66 -25.41
CA ARG A 102 15.31 2.66 -25.51
C ARG A 102 15.42 1.65 -24.36
N THR A 103 14.74 1.93 -23.25
CA THR A 103 14.80 1.10 -22.03
C THR A 103 13.54 1.23 -21.18
N ARG A 104 13.55 0.62 -19.99
CA ARG A 104 12.45 0.70 -19.02
C ARG A 104 12.64 1.88 -18.08
N TYR A 105 11.58 2.63 -17.87
CA TYR A 105 11.51 3.75 -16.93
C TYR A 105 10.39 3.52 -15.93
N TYR A 106 10.55 4.05 -14.72
CA TYR A 106 9.57 3.92 -13.66
C TYR A 106 9.54 5.16 -12.76
N THR A 107 8.41 5.33 -12.07
CA THR A 107 8.26 6.34 -11.02
C THR A 107 8.67 5.74 -9.69
N TYR A 108 9.47 6.45 -8.90
CA TYR A 108 9.85 6.04 -7.55
C TYR A 108 9.49 7.16 -6.56
N THR A 109 8.59 6.86 -5.62
CA THR A 109 8.13 7.81 -4.60
C THR A 109 8.74 7.43 -3.26
N ILE A 110 9.37 8.39 -2.59
CA ILE A 110 10.00 8.24 -1.27
C ILE A 110 9.38 9.25 -0.32
N SER A 111 9.09 8.84 0.90
CA SER A 111 8.69 9.74 2.00
C SER A 111 9.81 9.80 3.04
N ASN A 112 10.00 10.96 3.68
CA ASN A 112 10.88 11.10 4.83
C ASN A 112 10.45 10.25 6.05
N THR A 113 9.22 9.72 6.04
CA THR A 113 8.74 8.74 7.01
C THR A 113 9.30 7.32 6.80
N GLY A 114 10.18 7.13 5.80
CA GLY A 114 10.78 5.84 5.45
C GLY A 114 9.92 4.97 4.52
N ASN A 115 8.73 5.43 4.13
CA ASN A 115 7.89 4.73 3.17
C ASN A 115 8.38 4.96 1.75
N THR A 116 8.36 3.90 0.93
CA THR A 116 8.71 3.98 -0.49
C THR A 116 7.68 3.27 -1.34
N ARG A 117 7.45 3.76 -2.56
CA ARG A 117 6.59 3.11 -3.54
C ARG A 117 7.19 3.17 -4.93
N GLU A 118 7.26 2.02 -5.58
CA GLU A 118 7.64 1.89 -6.97
C GLU A 118 6.40 1.78 -7.85
N GLY A 119 6.42 2.49 -8.98
CA GLY A 119 5.42 2.37 -10.03
C GLY A 119 5.77 1.25 -11.03
N PRO A 120 4.86 0.91 -11.94
CA PRO A 120 5.15 -0.10 -12.96
C PRO A 120 6.28 0.35 -13.89
N LEU A 121 7.14 -0.60 -14.24
CA LEU A 121 8.17 -0.44 -15.27
C LEU A 121 7.51 -0.41 -16.65
N ASN A 122 7.73 0.67 -17.39
CA ASN A 122 7.25 0.81 -18.76
C ASN A 122 8.42 1.01 -19.71
N PHE A 123 8.36 0.33 -20.84
CA PHE A 123 9.35 0.48 -21.90
C PHE A 123 9.02 1.74 -22.71
N PHE A 124 9.94 2.69 -22.72
CA PHE A 124 9.81 3.90 -23.52
C PHE A 124 11.05 4.14 -24.34
N CYS A 125 10.79 4.80 -25.47
CA CYS A 125 11.75 5.06 -26.53
C CYS A 125 12.27 3.78 -27.16
#